data_AF-A0A399E949-F1
#
_entry.id   AF-A0A399E949-F1
#
_cell.length_a   1.000
_cell.length_b   1.000
_cell.length_c   1.000
_cell.angle_alpha   90.00
_cell.angle_beta   90.00
_cell.angle_gamma   90.00
#
_symmetry.space_group_name_H-M   'P 1'
#
loop_
_entity.id
_entity.type
_entity.pdbx_description
1 polymer ?
#
loop_
_entity_poly.entity_id
_entity_poly.type
_entity_poly.pdbx_seq_one_letter_code
_entity_poly.pdbx_strand_id
1 'polypeptide(L)'
;MLTGAGVAHGVGRMYDDWSRPQNVGHLFLALDPARFLSQEVFLKRMEELWEGIKATPPAPGFGEVFLPGERERALKAVRLRDGVPLEAATLEALRELGRRWGQPLEVGHA
;
A
#
# COMPACT_ATOMS: atom_id res chain seq x y z
N MET A 1 6.51 22.39 0.86
CA MET A 1 7.62 23.14 0.22
C MET A 1 7.42 23.18 -1.28
N LEU A 2 7.76 22.13 -2.05
CA LEU A 2 7.62 22.15 -3.52
C LEU A 2 6.17 22.31 -4.04
N THR A 3 5.20 21.75 -3.34
CA THR A 3 3.78 21.72 -3.75
C THR A 3 2.96 22.91 -3.25
N GLY A 4 3.56 23.81 -2.45
CA GLY A 4 2.82 24.85 -1.72
C GLY A 4 1.97 24.36 -0.55
N ALA A 5 1.84 23.04 -0.35
CA ALA A 5 1.12 22.46 0.77
C ALA A 5 1.86 22.64 2.12
N GLY A 6 1.17 22.25 3.21
CA GLY A 6 1.68 22.29 4.57
C GLY A 6 3.02 21.58 4.74
N VAL A 7 3.86 22.11 5.63
CA VAL A 7 5.22 21.60 5.89
C VAL A 7 5.38 21.40 7.39
N ALA A 8 5.82 20.21 7.80
CA ALA A 8 5.97 19.85 9.21
C ALA A 8 4.69 20.24 10.00
N HIS A 9 4.80 21.15 10.97
CA HIS A 9 3.68 21.63 11.79
C HIS A 9 2.57 22.36 11.01
N GLY A 10 2.84 22.76 9.75
CA GLY A 10 1.82 23.28 8.84
C GLY A 10 0.82 22.21 8.38
N VAL A 11 1.16 20.93 8.48
CA VAL A 11 0.23 19.82 8.22
C VAL A 11 -0.67 19.64 9.44
N GLY A 12 -1.98 19.72 9.22
CA GLY A 12 -2.99 19.52 10.27
C GLY A 12 -2.98 18.09 10.82
N ARG A 13 -3.11 17.99 12.15
CA ARG A 13 -3.11 16.73 12.89
C ARG A 13 -4.45 16.02 12.70
N MET A 14 -4.43 14.90 11.98
CA MET A 14 -5.63 14.17 11.55
C MET A 14 -6.61 13.84 12.68
N TYR A 15 -6.10 13.48 13.85
CA TYR A 15 -6.91 12.98 14.96
C TYR A 15 -7.21 14.02 16.04
N ASP A 16 -6.50 15.16 16.03
CA ASP A 16 -6.50 16.09 17.16
C ASP A 16 -7.01 17.50 16.84
N ASP A 17 -6.91 17.93 15.57
CA ASP A 17 -7.33 19.27 15.14
C ASP A 17 -8.34 19.17 14.00
N TRP A 18 -9.61 19.31 14.37
CA TRP A 18 -10.77 19.20 13.49
C TRP A 18 -11.28 20.59 13.04
N SER A 19 -10.61 21.66 13.44
CA SER A 19 -11.02 23.05 13.16
C SER A 19 -10.69 23.50 11.74
N ARG A 20 -9.80 22.78 11.05
CA ARG A 20 -9.31 23.10 9.71
C ARG A 20 -8.92 21.82 8.93
N PRO A 21 -8.90 21.87 7.59
CA PRO A 21 -8.32 20.80 6.78
C PRO A 21 -6.82 20.59 7.02
N GLN A 22 -6.32 19.39 6.67
CA GLN A 22 -4.93 19.00 6.95
C GLN A 22 -3.86 19.70 6.10
N ASN A 23 -4.17 20.14 4.88
CA ASN A 23 -3.18 20.71 3.96
C ASN A 23 -1.97 19.78 3.69
N VAL A 24 -2.25 18.50 3.39
CA VAL A 24 -1.22 17.50 3.00
C VAL A 24 -0.84 17.71 1.54
N GLY A 25 0.46 17.62 1.23
CA GLY A 25 0.98 17.66 -0.14
C GLY A 25 1.47 16.30 -0.63
N HIS A 26 1.31 16.02 -1.91
CA HIS A 26 1.80 14.82 -2.58
C HIS A 26 2.60 15.20 -3.83
N LEU A 27 3.60 14.38 -4.17
CA LEU A 27 4.35 14.47 -5.43
C LEU A 27 4.28 13.10 -6.11
N PHE A 28 3.92 13.10 -7.38
CA PHE A 28 3.92 11.90 -8.22
C PHE A 28 4.89 12.10 -9.38
N LEU A 29 5.71 11.09 -9.67
CA LEU A 29 6.67 11.09 -10.77
C LEU A 29 6.55 9.78 -11.53
N ALA A 30 6.33 9.87 -12.85
CA ALA A 30 6.34 8.75 -13.75
C ALA A 30 7.49 8.91 -14.75
N LEU A 31 8.28 7.85 -14.91
CA LEU A 31 9.38 7.81 -15.86
C LEU A 31 9.07 6.71 -16.87
N ASP A 32 9.14 7.06 -18.15
CA ASP A 32 9.00 6.12 -19.26
C ASP A 32 10.36 5.47 -19.55
N PRO A 33 10.57 4.18 -19.24
CA PRO A 33 11.85 3.52 -19.48
C PRO A 33 12.24 3.48 -20.96
N ALA A 34 11.26 3.52 -21.87
CA ALA A 34 11.50 3.49 -23.31
C ALA A 34 12.27 4.72 -23.82
N ARG A 35 12.35 5.79 -23.01
CA ARG A 35 13.17 6.98 -23.30
C ARG A 35 14.66 6.78 -23.04
N PHE A 36 15.05 5.71 -22.35
CA PHE A 36 16.44 5.45 -21.95
C PHE A 36 17.01 4.20 -22.62
N LEU A 37 16.19 3.17 -22.80
CA LEU A 37 16.57 1.90 -23.41
C LEU A 37 15.33 1.17 -23.96
N SER A 38 15.54 0.15 -24.80
CA SER A 38 14.42 -0.65 -25.32
C SER A 38 13.70 -1.40 -24.21
N GLN A 39 12.41 -1.66 -24.42
CA GLN A 39 11.58 -2.40 -23.46
C GLN A 39 12.18 -3.78 -23.13
N GLU A 40 12.68 -4.49 -24.14
CA GLU A 40 13.32 -5.80 -23.98
C GLU A 40 14.54 -5.73 -23.06
N VAL A 41 15.44 -4.76 -23.29
CA VAL A 41 16.63 -4.59 -22.45
C VAL A 41 16.23 -4.19 -21.03
N PHE A 42 15.18 -3.40 -20.86
CA PHE A 42 14.69 -2.99 -19.54
C PHE A 42 14.18 -4.19 -18.76
N LEU A 43 13.31 -5.00 -19.37
CA LEU A 43 12.73 -6.18 -18.75
C LEU A 43 13.81 -7.22 -18.41
N LYS A 44 14.77 -7.44 -19.32
CA LYS A 44 15.89 -8.35 -19.04
C LYS A 44 16.71 -7.92 -17.83
N ARG A 45 17.03 -6.63 -17.71
CA ARG A 45 17.77 -6.09 -16.55
C ARG A 45 16.97 -6.17 -15.26
N MET A 46 15.65 -6.00 -15.33
CA MET A 46 14.76 -6.17 -14.19
C MET A 46 14.70 -7.63 -13.73
N GLU A 47 14.71 -8.59 -14.66
CA GLU A 47 14.78 -10.02 -14.39
C GLU A 47 16.13 -10.41 -13.76
N GLU A 48 17.24 -9.95 -14.31
CA GLU A 48 18.58 -10.18 -13.74
C GLU A 48 18.68 -9.64 -12.29
N LEU A 49 18.13 -8.46 -12.03
CA LEU A 49 18.05 -7.89 -10.67
C LEU A 49 17.17 -8.74 -9.75
N TRP A 50 16.00 -9.15 -10.23
CA TRP A 50 15.08 -10.00 -9.49
C TRP A 50 15.76 -11.30 -9.08
N GLU A 51 16.35 -12.01 -10.05
CA GLU A 51 17.06 -13.27 -9.81
C GLU A 51 18.21 -13.10 -8.83
N GLY A 52 19.02 -12.05 -8.97
CA GLY A 52 20.13 -11.77 -8.05
C GLY A 52 19.65 -11.54 -6.60
N ILE A 53 18.55 -10.82 -6.41
CA ILE A 53 17.95 -10.63 -5.09
C ILE A 53 17.44 -11.97 -4.53
N LYS A 54 16.70 -12.74 -5.33
CA LYS A 54 16.14 -14.03 -4.87
C LYS A 54 17.22 -15.08 -4.58
N ALA A 55 18.36 -15.02 -5.25
CA ALA A 55 19.50 -15.90 -5.02
C ALA A 55 20.33 -15.52 -3.78
N THR A 56 20.08 -14.37 -3.16
CA THR A 56 20.83 -13.93 -1.98
C THR A 56 20.53 -14.85 -0.80
N PRO A 57 21.56 -15.41 -0.12
CA PRO A 57 21.36 -16.21 1.08
C PRO A 57 20.61 -15.41 2.15
N PRO A 58 19.52 -15.94 2.72
CA PRO A 58 18.80 -15.24 3.76
C PRO A 58 19.65 -15.13 5.03
N ALA A 59 19.42 -14.07 5.81
CA ALA A 59 20.03 -13.93 7.13
C ALA A 59 19.57 -15.07 8.07
N PRO A 60 20.34 -15.41 9.13
CA PRO A 60 19.94 -16.42 10.10
C PRO A 60 18.53 -16.16 10.65
N GLY A 61 17.68 -17.19 10.62
CA GLY A 61 16.28 -17.11 11.05
C GLY A 61 15.27 -16.72 9.96
N PHE A 62 15.72 -16.47 8.73
CA PHE A 62 14.85 -16.17 7.58
C PHE A 62 14.93 -17.28 6.52
N GLY A 63 13.79 -17.53 5.84
CA GLY A 63 13.69 -18.60 4.83
C GLY A 63 14.06 -18.16 3.41
N GLU A 64 13.87 -16.88 3.08
CA GLU A 64 14.16 -16.33 1.75
C GLU A 64 14.28 -14.80 1.82
N VAL A 65 14.79 -14.21 0.73
CA VAL A 65 14.79 -12.76 0.50
C VAL A 65 13.62 -12.40 -0.41
N PHE A 66 12.87 -11.37 -0.04
CA PHE A 66 11.73 -10.87 -0.82
C PHE A 66 12.05 -9.55 -1.49
N LEU A 67 11.49 -9.33 -2.69
CA LEU A 67 11.43 -7.99 -3.26
C LEU A 67 10.31 -7.16 -2.64
N PRO A 68 10.44 -5.82 -2.59
CA PRO A 68 9.35 -4.94 -2.22
C PRO A 68 8.09 -5.23 -3.06
N GLY A 69 6.95 -5.48 -2.41
CA GLY A 69 5.68 -5.80 -3.06
C GLY A 69 5.40 -7.28 -3.30
N GLU A 70 6.38 -8.18 -3.12
CA GLU A 70 6.20 -9.62 -3.33
C GLU A 70 5.25 -10.23 -2.27
N ARG A 71 5.48 -9.88 -1.00
CA ARG A 71 4.63 -10.33 0.12
C ARG A 71 3.21 -9.80 0.01
N GLU A 72 3.07 -8.53 -0.38
CA GLU A 72 1.79 -7.86 -0.57
C GLU A 72 1.01 -8.49 -1.74
N ARG A 73 1.70 -8.86 -2.83
CA ARG A 73 1.08 -9.57 -3.97
C ARG A 73 0.56 -10.94 -3.55
N ALA A 74 1.35 -11.70 -2.79
CA ALA A 74 0.93 -12.99 -2.28
C ALA A 74 -0.28 -12.86 -1.33
N LEU A 75 -0.22 -11.92 -0.39
CA LEU A 75 -1.32 -11.63 0.53
C LEU A 75 -2.58 -11.15 -0.19
N LYS A 76 -2.44 -10.34 -1.25
CA LYS A 76 -3.56 -9.91 -2.09
C LYS A 76 -4.25 -11.11 -2.76
N ALA A 77 -3.48 -12.05 -3.32
CA ALA A 77 -4.03 -13.25 -3.94
C ALA A 77 -4.83 -14.09 -2.93
N VAL A 78 -4.29 -14.27 -1.72
CA VAL A 78 -4.98 -14.93 -0.61
C VAL A 78 -6.27 -14.20 -0.25
N ARG A 79 -6.23 -12.89 -0.03
CA ARG A 79 -7.40 -12.11 0.39
C ARG A 79 -8.47 -11.93 -0.68
N LEU A 80 -8.12 -12.02 -1.96
CA LEU A 80 -9.09 -12.07 -3.05
C LEU A 80 -9.85 -13.40 -3.08
N ARG A 81 -9.19 -14.50 -2.71
CA ARG A 81 -9.77 -15.84 -2.66
C ARG A 81 -10.56 -16.08 -1.38
N ASP A 82 -9.95 -15.76 -0.24
CA ASP A 82 -10.42 -16.14 1.11
C ASP A 82 -11.14 -15.00 1.83
N GLY A 83 -11.16 -13.80 1.26
CA GLY A 83 -11.67 -12.59 1.89
C GLY A 83 -10.63 -11.83 2.72
N VAL A 84 -10.98 -10.60 3.13
CA VAL A 84 -10.13 -9.74 3.95
C VAL A 84 -10.48 -9.96 5.42
N PRO A 85 -9.55 -10.45 6.26
CA PRO A 85 -9.82 -10.57 7.68
C PRO A 85 -9.90 -9.17 8.31
N LEU A 86 -10.96 -8.93 9.06
CA LEU A 86 -11.18 -7.71 9.84
C LEU A 86 -11.26 -8.06 11.32
N GLU A 87 -10.62 -7.26 12.17
CA GLU A 87 -10.77 -7.38 13.61
C GLU A 87 -12.21 -7.07 14.02
N ALA A 88 -12.70 -7.74 15.08
CA ALA A 88 -14.08 -7.58 15.55
C ALA A 88 -14.44 -6.11 15.86
N ALA A 89 -13.52 -5.35 16.45
CA ALA A 89 -13.71 -3.93 16.74
C ALA A 89 -13.87 -3.08 15.46
N THR A 90 -13.07 -3.37 14.43
CA THR A 90 -13.17 -2.68 13.13
C THR A 90 -14.51 -3.01 12.45
N LEU A 91 -14.91 -4.28 12.49
CA LEU A 91 -16.18 -4.71 11.90
C LEU A 91 -17.38 -4.02 12.56
N GLU A 92 -17.38 -3.92 13.89
CA GLU A 92 -18.47 -3.26 14.61
C GLU A 92 -18.49 -1.75 14.35
N ALA A 93 -17.32 -1.09 14.29
CA ALA A 93 -17.24 0.32 13.93
C ALA A 93 -17.82 0.60 12.53
N LEU A 94 -17.56 -0.29 11.56
CA LEU A 94 -18.13 -0.17 10.22
C LEU A 94 -19.65 -0.43 10.21
N ARG A 95 -20.15 -1.41 10.96
CA ARG A 95 -21.59 -1.67 11.10
C ARG A 95 -22.32 -0.49 11.71
N GLU A 96 -21.77 0.10 12.76
CA GLU A 96 -22.34 1.27 13.40
C GLU A 96 -22.36 2.47 12.47
N LEU A 97 -21.26 2.71 11.75
CA LEU A 97 -21.21 3.75 10.74
C LEU A 97 -22.29 3.51 9.67
N GLY A 98 -22.43 2.28 9.18
CA GLY A 98 -23.48 1.92 8.23
C GLY A 98 -24.89 2.23 8.73
N ARG A 99 -25.22 1.80 9.96
CA ARG A 99 -26.52 2.10 10.59
C ARG A 99 -26.78 3.60 10.69
N ARG A 100 -25.80 4.37 11.16
CA ARG A 100 -25.89 5.82 11.33
C ARG A 100 -26.25 6.55 10.02
N TRP A 101 -25.82 6.02 8.88
CA TRP A 101 -26.05 6.62 7.57
C TRP A 101 -27.12 5.89 6.74
N GLY A 102 -27.87 4.95 7.33
CA GLY A 102 -28.90 4.20 6.64
C GLY A 102 -28.38 3.25 5.55
N GLN A 103 -27.11 2.83 5.65
CA GLN A 103 -26.42 1.90 4.75
C GLN A 103 -25.86 0.72 5.57
N PRO A 104 -26.71 -0.21 6.06
CA PRO A 104 -26.24 -1.31 6.89
C PRO A 104 -25.19 -2.15 6.17
N LEU A 105 -24.08 -2.45 6.85
CA LEU A 105 -23.04 -3.32 6.30
C LEU A 105 -23.47 -4.79 6.44
N GLU A 106 -23.79 -5.42 5.31
CA GLU A 106 -23.92 -6.87 5.22
C GLU A 106 -22.53 -7.49 5.00
N VAL A 107 -22.18 -8.44 5.86
CA VAL A 107 -20.89 -9.12 5.79
C VAL A 107 -21.18 -10.55 5.36
N GLY A 108 -20.63 -10.97 4.22
CA GLY A 108 -20.68 -12.37 3.81
C GLY A 108 -19.96 -13.23 4.83
N HIS A 109 -20.58 -14.32 5.27
CA HIS A 109 -19.89 -15.35 6.05
C HIS A 109 -18.95 -16.07 5.07
N ALA A 110 -17.64 -15.99 5.31
CA ALA A 110 -16.69 -16.95 4.78
C ALA A 110 -16.55 -18.10 5.78
#